data_AF-A0A974AGX4-F1
#
_entry.id   AF-A0A974AGX4-F1
#
_cell.length_a   1.000
_cell.length_b   1.000
_cell.length_c   1.000
_cell.angle_alpha   90.00
_cell.angle_beta   90.00
_cell.angle_gamma   90.00
#
_symmetry.space_group_name_H-M   'P 1'
#
loop_
_entity.id
_entity.type
_entity.pdbx_description
1 polymer ?
#
loop_
_entity_poly.entity_id
_entity_poly.type
_entity_poly.pdbx_seq_one_letter_code
_entity_poly.pdbx_strand_id
1 'polypeptide(L)' 'MSDHRHVRLFRNGRNQAVRIPVEFELPGNEAIMHRDGDRLVIEPVRKRGLVGLLQSMTPIDEEFPAIDDPVPAPERVL' A
#
# COMPACT_ATOMS: atom_id res chain seq x y z
N MET A 1 -18.87 15.98 2.87
CA MET A 1 -19.84 15.93 3.97
C MET A 1 -19.28 14.98 4.99
N SER A 2 -19.07 15.41 6.24
CA SER A 2 -18.53 14.54 7.27
C SER A 2 -19.66 13.65 7.77
N ASP A 3 -19.81 12.48 7.15
CA ASP A 3 -20.75 11.48 7.64
C ASP A 3 -20.21 10.96 8.97
N HIS A 4 -20.92 11.26 10.04
CA HIS A 4 -20.64 10.74 11.37
C HIS A 4 -21.69 9.67 11.68
N ARG A 5 -21.25 8.43 11.95
CA ARG A 5 -22.13 7.36 12.38
C ARG A 5 -21.82 6.97 13.82
N HIS A 6 -22.87 6.97 14.64
CA HIS A 6 -22.77 6.40 15.99
C HIS A 6 -22.68 4.88 15.88
N VAL A 7 -21.58 4.32 16.36
CA VAL A 7 -21.29 2.88 16.38
C VAL A 7 -21.14 2.39 17.81
N ARG A 8 -21.49 1.13 18.06
CA ARG A 8 -21.29 0.50 19.37
C ARG A 8 -19.96 -0.24 19.42
N LEU A 9 -19.23 -0.04 20.49
CA LEU A 9 -18.04 -0.83 20.82
C LEU A 9 -18.47 -2.19 21.39
N PHE A 10 -17.71 -3.23 21.06
CA PHE A 10 -17.93 -4.58 21.58
C PHE A 10 -16.60 -5.26 21.92
N ARG A 11 -16.67 -6.47 22.49
CA ARG A 11 -15.50 -7.29 22.79
C ARG A 11 -15.36 -8.42 21.77
N ASN A 12 -14.15 -8.60 21.25
CA ASN A 12 -13.74 -9.78 20.50
C ASN A 12 -12.63 -10.48 21.29
N GLY A 13 -13.00 -11.47 22.10
CA GLY A 13 -12.11 -12.05 23.11
C GLY A 13 -11.65 -10.99 24.12
N ARG A 14 -10.33 -10.83 24.29
CA ARG A 14 -9.73 -9.83 25.18
C ARG A 14 -9.67 -8.42 24.56
N ASN A 15 -9.94 -8.30 23.26
CA ASN A 15 -9.78 -7.06 22.51
C ASN A 15 -11.09 -6.27 22.46
N GLN A 16 -10.98 -4.95 22.46
CA GLN A 16 -12.10 -4.08 22.08
C GLN A 16 -12.15 -3.99 20.55
N ALA A 17 -13.35 -3.99 19.99
CA ALA A 17 -13.57 -3.92 18.57
C ALA A 17 -14.74 -2.99 18.24
N VAL A 18 -14.74 -2.49 17.01
CA VAL A 18 -15.82 -1.71 16.40
C VAL A 18 -16.09 -2.30 15.02
N ARG A 19 -17.36 -2.38 14.62
CA ARG A 19 -17.70 -2.75 13.24
C ARG A 19 -17.57 -1.51 12.39
N ILE A 20 -16.79 -1.59 11.31
CA ILE A 20 -16.67 -0.52 10.33
C ILE A 20 -17.86 -0.68 9.36
N PRO A 21 -18.80 0.28 9.31
CA PRO A 21 -19.89 0.25 8.33
C PRO A 21 -19.35 0.35 6.90
N VAL A 22 -20.08 -0.16 5.91
CA VAL A 22 -19.64 -0.24 4.51
C VAL A 22 -19.25 1.12 3.93
N GLU A 23 -19.94 2.19 4.33
CA GLU A 23 -19.66 3.55 3.90
C GLU A 23 -18.33 4.10 4.44
N PHE A 24 -17.74 3.46 5.45
CA PHE A 24 -16.44 3.80 6.06
C PHE A 24 -15.35 2.74 5.81
N GLU A 25 -15.61 1.75 4.94
CA GLU A 25 -14.62 0.72 4.65
C GLU A 25 -13.32 1.31 4.11
N LEU A 26 -12.20 0.86 4.67
CA LEU A 26 -10.87 1.24 4.22
C LEU A 26 -10.43 0.30 3.08
N PRO A 27 -9.68 0.81 2.09
CA PRO A 27 -9.13 -0.03 1.04
C PRO A 27 -8.09 -0.99 1.60
N GLY A 28 -8.10 -2.24 1.11
CA GLY A 28 -7.12 -3.27 1.48
C GLY A 28 -7.51 -4.04 2.73
N ASN A 29 -6.52 -4.69 3.35
CA ASN A 29 -6.68 -5.57 4.51
C ASN A 29 -5.83 -5.16 5.72
N GLU A 30 -5.11 -4.04 5.61
CA GLU A 30 -4.19 -3.53 6.62
C GLU A 30 -4.48 -2.04 6.88
N ALA A 31 -4.45 -1.65 8.15
CA ALA A 31 -4.64 -0.27 8.57
C ALA A 31 -3.69 0.08 9.72
N ILE A 32 -3.28 1.34 9.76
CA ILE A 32 -2.51 1.92 10.86
C ILE A 32 -3.52 2.56 11.81
N MET A 33 -3.33 2.33 13.11
CA MET A 33 -4.14 2.90 14.16
C MET A 33 -3.25 3.70 15.10
N HIS A 34 -3.60 4.96 15.34
CA HIS A 34 -2.92 5.82 16.30
C HIS A 34 -3.91 6.67 17.09
N ARG A 35 -3.45 7.22 18.21
CA ARG A 35 -4.25 8.08 19.08
C ARG A 35 -3.84 9.53 18.89
N ASP A 36 -4.83 10.39 18.64
CA ASP A 36 -4.69 11.84 18.58
C ASP A 36 -5.58 12.45 19.66
N GLY A 37 -5.01 12.73 20.83
CA GLY A 37 -5.75 13.15 22.02
C GLY A 37 -6.80 12.14 22.45
N ASP A 38 -8.07 12.53 22.40
CA ASP A 38 -9.24 11.70 22.72
C ASP A 38 -9.75 10.88 21.53
N ARG A 39 -9.15 11.05 20.34
CA ARG A 39 -9.57 10.40 19.10
C ARG A 39 -8.72 9.17 18.80
N LEU A 40 -9.37 8.14 18.26
CA LEU A 40 -8.71 7.01 17.63
C LEU A 40 -8.76 7.22 16.12
N VAL A 41 -7.60 7.41 15.50
CA VAL A 41 -7.47 7.60 14.05
C VAL A 41 -7.06 6.28 13.44
N ILE A 42 -7.77 5.86 12.39
CA ILE A 42 -7.49 4.66 11.62
C ILE A 42 -7.33 5.06 10.17
N GLU A 43 -6.20 4.72 9.57
CA GLU A 43 -5.87 5.05 8.19
C GLU A 43 -5.39 3.80 7.42
N PRO A 44 -5.65 3.68 6.11
CA PRO A 44 -5.25 2.51 5.35
C PRO A 44 -3.74 2.47 5.16
N VAL A 45 -3.15 1.26 5.22
CA VAL A 45 -1.75 1.08 4.80
C VAL A 45 -1.68 1.21 3.29
N ARG A 46 -1.19 2.36 2.81
CA ARG A 46 -0.95 2.56 1.38
C ARG A 46 0.33 1.84 0.97
N LYS A 47 0.19 0.62 0.46
CA LYS A 47 1.27 -0.02 -0.29
C LYS A 47 1.45 0.79 -1.57
N ARG A 48 2.55 1.54 -1.66
CA ARG A 48 2.87 2.36 -2.84
C ARG A 48 2.94 1.51 -4.13
N GLY A 49 3.12 0.19 -4.01
CA GLY A 49 3.15 -0.74 -5.14
C GLY A 49 4.33 -0.43 -6.06
N LEU A 50 4.42 -1.10 -7.20
CA LEU A 50 5.45 -0.79 -8.20
C LEU A 50 5.32 0.66 -8.69
N VAL A 51 4.09 1.15 -8.86
CA VAL A 51 3.82 2.51 -9.35
C VAL A 51 4.37 3.57 -8.40
N GLY A 52 4.06 3.50 -7.11
CA GLY A 52 4.53 4.48 -6.15
C GLY A 52 6.01 4.33 -5.80
N LEU A 53 6.60 3.14 -6.02
CA LEU A 53 8.05 2.99 -6.03
C LEU A 53 8.67 3.77 -7.19
N LEU A 54 8.19 3.54 -8.42
CA LEU A 54 8.68 4.22 -9.63
C LEU A 54 8.53 5.75 -9.52
N GLN A 55 7.42 6.24 -8.97
CA GLN A 55 7.21 7.68 -8.72
C GLN A 55 8.18 8.27 -7.68
N SER A 56 8.73 7.44 -6.79
CA SER A 56 9.71 7.88 -5.79
C SER A 56 11.16 7.84 -6.28
N MET A 57 11.42 7.25 -7.45
CA MET A 57 12.76 7.17 -8.01
C MET A 57 13.13 8.48 -8.69
N THR A 58 14.38 8.92 -8.50
CA THR A 58 14.98 10.03 -9.25
C THR A 58 15.65 9.50 -10.51
N PRO A 59 15.77 10.31 -11.58
CA PRO A 59 16.66 9.98 -12.69
C PRO A 59 18.06 9.67 -12.18
N ILE A 60 18.70 8.68 -12.79
CA ILE A 60 20.09 8.34 -12.54
C ILE A 60 20.92 9.05 -13.62
N ASP A 61 21.93 9.81 -13.21
CA ASP A 61 22.83 10.56 -14.11
C ASP A 61 24.04 9.72 -14.58
N GLU A 62 23.95 8.40 -14.44
CA GLU A 62 25.00 7.44 -14.77
C GLU A 62 24.75 6.89 -16.18
N GLU A 63 25.76 6.95 -17.03
CA GLU A 63 25.68 6.32 -18.35
C GLU A 63 25.69 4.80 -18.21
N PHE A 64 24.95 4.12 -19.09
CA PHE A 64 25.02 2.66 -19.16
C PHE A 64 26.47 2.24 -19.48
N PRO A 65 26.98 1.20 -18.80
CA PRO A 65 28.29 0.66 -19.14
C PRO A 65 28.30 0.14 -20.58
N ALA A 66 29.47 0.08 -21.18
CA ALA A 66 29.64 -0.63 -22.45
C ALA A 66 29.26 -2.10 -22.24
N ILE A 67 28.27 -2.57 -23.01
CA ILE A 67 27.82 -3.95 -23.02
C ILE A 67 28.26 -4.54 -24.36
N ASP A 68 28.98 -5.66 -24.30
CA ASP A 68 29.26 -6.43 -25.51
C ASP A 68 27.94 -6.94 -26.09
N ASP A 69 27.66 -6.58 -27.36
CA ASP A 69 26.48 -7.02 -28.12
C ASP A 69 26.92 -8.02 -29.21
N PRO A 70 27.31 -9.25 -28.84
CA PRO A 70 27.71 -10.24 -29.81
C PRO A 70 26.50 -10.74 -30.60
N VAL A 71 26.72 -11.05 -31.87
CA VAL A 71 25.69 -11.67 -32.71
C VAL A 71 25.18 -12.95 -32.02
N PRO A 72 23.85 -13.14 -31.91
CA PRO A 72 23.28 -14.35 -31.34
C PRO A 72 23.82 -15.61 -32.03
N ALA A 73 24.01 -16.68 -31.27
CA ALA A 73 24.39 -17.97 -31.85
C ALA A 73 23.32 -18.40 -32.87
N PRO A 74 23.72 -19.00 -34.02
CA PRO A 74 22.77 -19.51 -34.99
C PRO A 74 21.78 -20.47 -34.33
N GLU A 75 20.49 -20.26 -34.60
CA GLU A 75 19.45 -21.13 -34.08
C GLU A 75 19.58 -22.52 -34.71
N ARG A 76 19.55 -23.57 -33.89
CA ARG A 76 19.41 -24.94 -34.40
C ARG A 76 17.95 -25.13 -34.81
N VAL A 77 17.66 -24.91 -36.08
CA VAL A 77 16.38 -25.32 -36.68
C VAL A 77 16.35 -26.85 -36.71
N LEU A 78 15.36 -27.44 -36.06
CA LEU A 78 15.06 -28.88 -36.09
C LEU A 78 14.31 -29.27 -37.37
#